data_AF-A0A2V9X058-F1
#
_entry.id   AF-A0A2V9X058-F1
#
_cell.length_a   1.000
_cell.length_b   1.000
_cell.length_c   1.000
_cell.angle_alpha   90.00
_cell.angle_beta   90.00
_cell.angle_gamma   90.00
#
_symmetry.space_group_name_H-M   'P 1'
#
loop_
_entity.id
_entity.type
_entity.pdbx_description
1 polymer ?
#
loop_
_entity_poly.entity_id
_entity_poly.type
_entity_poly.pdbx_seq_one_letter_code
_entity_poly.pdbx_strand_id
1 'polypeptide(L)'
;MPASPSIALGTKQQFTATGTFTDGSTQDLSATVAWSSAITSTATVDSAGLATSTGMGTTTISATSGTVTGSRVLTVTAAALVSIAIT
;
A
#
# COMPACT_ATOMS: atom_id res chain seq x y z
N MET A 1 3.27 -13.53 12.13
CA MET A 1 3.51 -13.10 10.72
C MET A 1 2.45 -12.07 10.41
N PRO A 2 2.78 -10.80 10.14
CA PRO A 2 1.74 -9.81 9.90
C PRO A 2 1.03 -10.18 8.60
N ALA A 3 -0.29 -10.28 8.66
CA ALA A 3 -1.14 -10.56 7.51
C ALA A 3 -0.86 -9.52 6.43
N SER A 4 -0.47 -9.99 5.25
CA SER A 4 -0.39 -9.14 4.06
C SER A 4 -1.78 -8.53 3.82
N PRO A 5 -1.91 -7.20 3.74
CA PRO A 5 -3.21 -6.58 3.47
C PRO A 5 -3.73 -7.08 2.12
N SER A 6 -4.92 -7.68 2.15
CA SER A 6 -5.66 -8.09 0.95
C SER A 6 -6.78 -7.08 0.71
N ILE A 7 -6.79 -6.45 -0.45
CA ILE A 7 -7.82 -5.49 -0.85
C ILE A 7 -8.63 -6.01 -2.03
N ALA A 8 -9.86 -5.53 -2.15
CA ALA A 8 -10.71 -5.82 -3.30
C ALA A 8 -10.34 -4.92 -4.49
N LEU A 9 -10.47 -5.44 -5.71
CA LEU A 9 -10.27 -4.66 -6.92
C LEU A 9 -11.16 -3.40 -6.93
N GLY A 10 -10.58 -2.24 -7.22
CA GLY A 10 -11.26 -0.94 -7.19
C GLY A 10 -11.27 -0.26 -5.81
N THR A 11 -10.68 -0.87 -4.79
CA THR A 11 -10.46 -0.23 -3.49
C THR A 11 -9.07 0.37 -3.37
N LYS A 12 -8.90 1.27 -2.40
CA LYS A 12 -7.64 1.95 -2.11
C LYS A 12 -7.18 1.57 -0.70
N GLN A 13 -5.87 1.40 -0.54
CA GLN A 13 -5.21 1.13 0.73
C GLN A 13 -4.22 2.25 1.03
N GLN A 14 -4.41 2.94 2.14
CA GLN A 14 -3.39 3.86 2.63
C GLN A 14 -2.26 3.05 3.27
N PHE A 15 -1.03 3.32 2.85
CA PHE A 15 0.18 2.88 3.51
C PHE A 15 0.81 4.03 4.28
N THR A 16 1.40 3.71 5.43
CA THR A 16 2.05 4.67 6.31
C THR A 16 3.48 4.21 6.56
N ALA A 17 4.44 5.08 6.30
CA ALA A 17 5.86 4.83 6.53
C ALA A 17 6.30 5.60 7.79
N THR A 18 6.46 4.89 8.90
CA THR A 18 6.96 5.48 10.14
C THR A 18 8.46 5.23 10.27
N GLY A 19 9.25 6.30 10.28
CA GLY A 19 10.69 6.24 10.51
C GLY A 19 11.01 6.34 12.00
N THR A 20 11.85 5.45 12.51
CA THR A 20 12.40 5.55 13.88
C THR A 20 13.80 6.14 13.80
N PHE A 21 14.02 7.25 14.48
CA PHE A 21 15.29 7.97 14.53
C PHE A 21 16.18 7.41 15.65
N THR A 22 17.48 7.67 15.55
CA THR A 22 18.48 7.21 16.53
C THR A 22 18.31 7.82 17.91
N ASP A 23 17.58 8.93 18.02
CA ASP A 23 17.19 9.58 19.28
C ASP A 23 16.00 8.89 19.98
N GLY A 24 15.42 7.87 19.35
CA GLY A 24 14.24 7.15 19.83
C GLY A 24 12.90 7.76 19.39
N SER A 25 12.92 8.89 18.67
CA SER A 25 11.71 9.51 18.13
C SER A 25 11.18 8.74 16.92
N THR A 26 9.86 8.62 16.80
CA THR A 26 9.21 8.12 15.58
C THR A 26 8.53 9.26 14.86
N GLN A 27 8.77 9.43 13.55
CA GLN A 27 8.04 10.39 12.74
C GLN A 27 7.38 9.70 11.55
N ASP A 28 6.24 10.25 11.14
CA ASP A 28 5.58 9.84 9.91
C ASP A 28 6.33 10.44 8.72
N LEU A 29 6.93 9.56 7.91
CA LEU A 29 7.67 9.90 6.72
C LEU A 29 6.87 9.57 5.46
N SER A 30 5.58 9.24 5.55
CA SER A 30 4.76 8.79 4.42
C SER A 30 4.73 9.78 3.26
N ALA A 31 4.80 11.08 3.54
CA ALA A 31 4.86 12.12 2.50
C ALA A 31 6.28 12.45 2.01
N THR A 32 7.32 11.92 2.68
CA THR A 32 8.73 12.20 2.39
C THR A 32 9.43 11.00 1.74
N VAL A 33 8.89 9.78 1.93
CA VAL A 33 9.41 8.57 1.31
C VAL A 33 9.01 8.48 -0.16
N ALA A 34 9.91 7.94 -0.97
CA ALA A 34 9.62 7.57 -2.36
C ALA A 34 8.85 6.26 -2.37
N TRP A 35 7.56 6.32 -2.71
CA TRP A 35 6.73 5.15 -2.92
C TRP A 35 6.91 4.61 -4.34
N SER A 36 6.92 3.29 -4.47
CA SER A 36 7.01 2.59 -5.75
C SER A 36 6.24 1.28 -5.70
N SER A 37 5.53 0.97 -6.77
CA SER A 37 4.83 -0.31 -6.93
C SER A 37 5.59 -1.17 -7.92
N ALA A 38 5.83 -2.44 -7.56
CA ALA A 38 6.47 -3.41 -8.45
C ALA A 38 5.60 -3.71 -9.68
N ILE A 39 4.27 -3.71 -9.53
CA ILE A 39 3.31 -3.99 -10.60
C ILE A 39 2.20 -2.93 -10.61
N THR A 40 2.40 -1.89 -11.43
CA THR A 40 1.42 -0.80 -11.64
C THR A 40 0.13 -1.27 -12.32
N SER A 41 0.17 -2.39 -13.04
CA SER A 41 -1.01 -3.05 -13.61
C SER A 41 -1.91 -3.71 -12.56
N THR A 42 -1.42 -3.93 -11.34
CA THR A 42 -2.17 -4.53 -10.23
C THR A 42 -2.56 -3.48 -9.20
N ALA A 43 -1.61 -2.65 -8.76
CA ALA A 43 -1.91 -1.46 -7.98
C ALA A 43 -0.87 -0.35 -8.23
N THR A 44 -1.34 0.89 -8.28
CA THR A 44 -0.48 2.09 -8.28
C THR A 44 -0.39 2.65 -6.87
N VAL A 45 0.66 3.39 -6.55
CA VAL A 45 0.81 4.07 -5.25
C VAL A 45 1.22 5.52 -5.51
N ASP A 46 0.61 6.47 -4.80
CA ASP A 46 0.96 7.88 -4.90
C ASP A 46 2.09 8.28 -3.94
N SER A 47 2.54 9.53 -4.03
CA SER A 47 3.58 10.08 -3.15
C SER A 47 3.13 10.27 -1.70
N ALA A 48 1.83 10.16 -1.41
CA ALA A 48 1.29 10.18 -0.05
C ALA A 48 1.15 8.77 0.54
N GLY A 49 1.48 7.71 -0.22
CA GLY A 49 1.37 6.32 0.19
C GLY A 49 -0.02 5.70 -0.04
N LEU A 50 -0.90 6.36 -0.79
CA LEU A 50 -2.20 5.82 -1.15
C LEU A 50 -2.06 4.84 -2.32
N ALA A 51 -2.13 3.54 -2.02
CA ALA A 51 -2.17 2.51 -3.04
C ALA A 51 -3.59 2.35 -3.59
N THR A 52 -3.74 2.40 -4.91
CA THR A 52 -4.99 2.20 -5.63
C THR A 52 -4.90 0.91 -6.44
N SER A 53 -5.81 -0.03 -6.18
CA SER A 53 -5.89 -1.25 -7.00
C SER A 53 -6.42 -0.95 -8.40
N THR A 54 -5.70 -1.43 -9.41
CA THR A 54 -6.00 -1.26 -10.83
C THR A 54 -6.25 -2.61 -11.52
N GLY A 55 -5.75 -3.71 -10.96
CA GLY A 55 -5.93 -5.06 -11.48
C GLY A 55 -5.80 -6.12 -10.39
N MET A 56 -6.37 -7.30 -10.62
CA MET A 56 -6.23 -8.42 -9.69
C MET A 56 -4.83 -9.01 -9.74
N GLY A 57 -4.34 -9.54 -8.62
CA GLY A 57 -3.02 -10.13 -8.50
C GLY A 57 -2.27 -9.63 -7.27
N THR A 58 -0.97 -9.90 -7.20
CA THR A 58 -0.12 -9.49 -6.07
C THR A 58 0.90 -8.47 -6.55
N THR A 59 0.99 -7.34 -5.87
CA THR A 59 2.06 -6.35 -6.10
C THR A 59 2.86 -6.11 -4.82
N THR A 60 4.10 -5.68 -4.96
CA THR A 60 4.93 -5.26 -3.83
C THR A 60 5.06 -3.75 -3.84
N ILE A 61 4.62 -3.12 -2.76
CA ILE A 61 4.77 -1.69 -2.54
C ILE A 61 6.06 -1.48 -1.73
N SER A 62 6.94 -0.64 -2.24
CA SER A 62 8.20 -0.27 -1.59
C SER A 62 8.19 1.22 -1.27
N ALA A 63 8.65 1.56 -0.07
CA ALA A 63 8.79 2.91 0.43
C ALA A 63 10.26 3.14 0.79
N THR A 64 10.90 4.11 0.14
CA THR A 64 12.33 4.40 0.32
C THR A 64 12.49 5.80 0.90
N SER A 65 13.15 5.92 2.05
CA SER A 65 13.51 7.19 2.68
C SER A 65 15.02 7.28 2.85
N GLY A 66 15.70 7.96 1.93
CA GLY A 66 17.17 8.06 1.95
C GLY A 66 17.84 6.68 1.88
N THR A 67 18.33 6.19 3.00
CA THR A 67 18.99 4.87 3.14
C THR A 67 18.06 3.76 3.64
N VAL A 68 16.86 4.08 4.11
CA VAL A 68 15.92 3.11 4.69
C VAL A 68 14.89 2.73 3.64
N THR A 69 14.72 1.42 3.41
CA THR A 69 13.68 0.91 2.50
C THR A 69 12.78 -0.07 3.22
N GLY A 70 11.47 0.16 3.16
CA GLY A 70 10.45 -0.76 3.64
C GLY A 70 9.66 -1.32 2.47
N SER A 71 9.41 -2.62 2.44
CA SER A 71 8.55 -3.25 1.43
C SER A 71 7.41 -4.04 2.07
N ARG A 72 6.27 -4.06 1.37
CA ARG A 72 5.06 -4.79 1.75
C ARG A 72 4.38 -5.37 0.52
N VAL A 73 3.93 -6.61 0.66
CA VAL A 73 3.14 -7.28 -0.37
C VAL A 73 1.67 -6.90 -0.18
N LEU A 74 1.06 -6.41 -1.26
CA LEU A 74 -0.35 -6.08 -1.38
C LEU A 74 -1.01 -7.12 -2.29
N THR A 75 -2.03 -7.79 -1.79
CA THR A 75 -2.80 -8.75 -2.60
C THR A 75 -4.13 -8.12 -3.02
N VAL A 76 -4.35 -7.98 -4.32
CA VAL A 76 -5.61 -7.50 -4.89
C VAL A 76 -6.43 -8.71 -5.31
N THR A 77 -7.52 -8.94 -4.58
CA THR A 77 -8.51 -9.98 -4.86
C THR A 77 -9.66 -9.42 -5.68
N ALA A 78 -10.45 -10.28 -6.30
CA ALA A 78 -11.68 -9.85 -6.98
C ALA A 78 -12.59 -9.11 -5.99
N ALA A 79 -13.22 -8.02 -6.44
CA ALA A 79 -14.25 -7.38 -5.63
C ALA A 79 -15.42 -8.34 -5.46
N ALA A 80 -15.55 -8.95 -4.29
CA ALA A 80 -16.73 -9.70 -3.93
C ALA A 80 -17.88 -8.70 -3.78
N LEU A 81 -18.90 -8.79 -4.64
CA LEU A 81 -20.14 -8.06 -4.47
C LEU A 81 -20.81 -8.55 -3.18
N VAL A 82 -20.76 -7.74 -2.11
CA VAL A 82 -21.25 -8.16 -0.78
C VAL A 82 -22.79 -8.09 -0.71
N SER A 83 -23.42 -7.24 -1.51
CA SER A 83 -24.88 -7.10 -1.52
C SER A 83 -25.37 -6.44 -2.80
N ILE A 84 -26.51 -6.91 -3.31
CA ILE A 84 -27.36 -6.18 -4.25
C ILE A 84 -28.71 -5.97 -3.55
N ALA A 85 -29.21 -4.73 -3.54
CA ALA A 85 -30.54 -4.41 -3.04
C ALA A 85 -31.36 -3.78 -4.18
N ILE A 86 -32.57 -4.28 -4.37
CA ILE A 86 -33.58 -3.77 -5.31
C ILE A 86 -34.80 -3.40 -4.46
N THR A 87 -35.32 -2.19 -4.66
CA THR A 87 -36.53 -1.68 -4.00
C THR A 87 -37.73 -1.82 -4.91
#